data_AF-A0A914KDS3-F1
#
_entry.id   AF-A0A914KDS3-F1
#
_cell.length_a   1.000
_cell.length_b   1.000
_cell.length_c   1.000
_cell.angle_alpha   90.00
_cell.angle_beta   90.00
_cell.angle_gamma   90.00
#
_symmetry.space_group_name_H-M   'P 1'
#
loop_
_entity.id
_entity.type
_entity.pdbx_description
1 polymer ?
#
loop_
_entity_poly.entity_id
_entity_poly.type
_entity_poly.pdbx_seq_one_letter_code
_entity_poly.pdbx_strand_id
1 'polypeptide(L)'
;MTDCGYCICLDKIKIKNAVTLIGCEHVFHEKCIKSWLNLFSICPLCRKDVYNSHVRKRYFDLSTFNSQSVDKFLRENDELYEKSKKELSKLVDELEVIELRMLQSLEKKEICEAVAASKRIKESIKSCSKTIQEVEDRISVFVLILNAAEKLEAHDSKAKMSKWSQIWEICRLFLIYGLFLPLFCLYVGHLLF
;
A
#
# COMPACT_ATOMS: atom_id res chain seq x y z
N MET A 1 -43.97 -29.08 9.52
CA MET A 1 -45.24 -29.08 10.29
C MET A 1 -45.62 -27.64 10.55
N THR A 2 -46.38 -27.03 9.64
CA THR A 2 -46.82 -25.62 9.68
C THR A 2 -48.18 -25.51 10.35
N ASP A 3 -48.24 -25.82 11.64
CA ASP A 3 -49.43 -25.58 12.47
C ASP A 3 -49.00 -24.80 13.72
N CYS A 4 -48.62 -23.54 13.52
CA CYS A 4 -48.34 -22.62 14.62
C CYS A 4 -49.34 -21.47 14.57
N GLY A 5 -50.46 -21.64 15.27
CA GLY A 5 -51.51 -20.64 15.34
C GLY A 5 -52.74 -21.04 16.13
N TYR A 6 -52.61 -21.75 17.25
CA TYR A 6 -53.72 -21.84 18.21
C TYR A 6 -53.84 -20.49 18.92
N CYS A 7 -54.74 -19.65 18.42
CA CYS A 7 -55.18 -18.47 19.13
C CYS A 7 -56.00 -18.90 20.37
N ILE A 8 -56.07 -18.02 21.35
CA ILE A 8 -56.79 -18.23 22.63
C ILE A 8 -58.27 -18.56 22.39
N CYS A 9 -58.85 -18.11 21.27
CA CYS A 9 -60.24 -18.33 20.90
C CYS A 9 -60.48 -19.52 19.95
N LEU A 10 -59.44 -20.29 19.59
CA LEU A 10 -59.51 -21.44 18.65
C LEU A 10 -59.98 -21.10 17.21
N ASP A 11 -60.12 -19.82 16.86
CA ASP A 11 -60.45 -19.33 15.52
C ASP A 11 -59.23 -19.04 14.63
N LYS A 12 -59.39 -19.12 13.31
CA LYS A 12 -58.31 -18.72 12.39
C LYS A 12 -57.86 -17.27 12.62
N ILE A 13 -56.56 -17.04 12.72
CA ILE A 13 -55.99 -15.69 12.85
C ILE A 13 -56.16 -14.94 11.52
N LYS A 14 -57.02 -13.92 11.52
CA LYS A 14 -57.16 -12.99 10.39
C LYS A 14 -56.05 -11.95 10.49
N ILE A 15 -55.37 -11.69 9.37
CA ILE A 15 -54.14 -10.92 9.37
C ILE A 15 -54.34 -9.47 9.81
N LYS A 16 -55.51 -8.89 9.52
CA LYS A 16 -55.91 -7.53 9.97
C LYS A 16 -55.94 -7.37 11.49
N ASN A 17 -56.02 -8.47 12.23
CA ASN A 17 -56.06 -8.47 13.69
C ASN A 17 -54.86 -9.21 14.29
N ALA A 18 -53.86 -9.61 13.50
CA ALA A 18 -52.71 -10.36 13.98
C ALA A 18 -51.71 -9.43 14.68
N VAL A 19 -51.38 -9.75 15.92
CA VAL A 19 -50.36 -9.06 16.71
C VAL A 19 -49.38 -10.06 17.29
N THR A 20 -48.19 -9.57 17.61
CA THR A 20 -47.13 -10.38 18.18
C THR A 20 -46.68 -9.80 19.52
N LEU A 21 -46.43 -10.68 20.48
CA LEU A 21 -45.77 -10.32 21.74
C LEU A 21 -44.27 -10.16 21.54
N ILE A 22 -43.71 -9.02 21.95
CA ILE A 22 -42.25 -8.84 22.01
C ILE A 22 -41.65 -9.83 23.03
N GLY A 23 -40.51 -10.44 22.72
CA GLY A 23 -39.80 -11.37 23.62
C GLY A 23 -40.12 -12.86 23.44
N CYS A 24 -41.22 -13.22 22.77
CA CYS A 24 -41.50 -14.62 22.40
C CYS A 24 -42.04 -14.84 20.98
N GLU A 25 -42.33 -13.77 20.23
CA GLU A 25 -42.73 -13.79 18.82
C GLU A 25 -44.00 -14.58 18.46
N HIS A 26 -44.75 -15.05 19.46
CA HIS A 26 -46.03 -15.70 19.28
C HIS A 26 -47.11 -14.75 18.76
N VAL A 27 -47.92 -15.24 17.82
CA VAL A 27 -48.95 -14.47 17.11
C VAL A 27 -50.34 -14.78 17.67
N PHE A 28 -51.12 -13.74 17.94
CA PHE A 28 -52.48 -13.83 18.46
C PHE A 28 -53.39 -12.79 17.78
N HIS A 29 -54.72 -12.89 17.93
CA HIS A 29 -55.58 -11.74 17.63
C HIS A 29 -55.35 -10.62 18.65
N GLU A 30 -55.34 -9.37 18.18
CA GLU A 30 -55.16 -8.17 19.01
C GLU A 30 -56.11 -8.14 20.20
N LYS A 31 -57.39 -8.44 19.96
CA LYS A 31 -58.41 -8.47 21.02
C LYS A 31 -58.14 -9.59 22.02
N CYS A 32 -57.87 -10.80 21.54
CA CYS A 32 -57.67 -11.96 22.39
C CYS A 32 -56.45 -11.80 23.31
N ILE A 33 -55.32 -11.33 22.77
CA ILE A 33 -54.12 -11.17 23.59
C ILE A 33 -54.23 -9.98 24.54
N LYS A 34 -54.90 -8.89 24.14
CA LYS A 34 -55.18 -7.78 25.07
C LYS A 34 -56.06 -8.21 26.24
N SER A 35 -57.13 -8.97 25.95
CA SER A 35 -58.00 -9.51 27.00
C SER A 35 -57.26 -10.46 27.94
N TRP A 36 -56.37 -11.30 27.41
CA TRP A 36 -55.54 -12.19 28.22
C TRP A 36 -54.55 -11.43 29.12
N LEU A 37 -53.85 -10.45 28.55
CA LEU A 37 -52.86 -9.66 29.29
C LEU A 37 -53.46 -8.76 30.37
N ASN A 38 -54.76 -8.46 30.31
CA ASN A 38 -55.47 -7.78 31.39
C ASN A 38 -55.59 -8.66 32.65
N LEU A 39 -55.52 -9.99 32.51
CA LEU A 39 -55.67 -10.94 33.61
C LEU A 39 -54.33 -11.57 34.00
N PHE A 40 -53.45 -11.81 33.02
CA PHE A 40 -52.20 -12.54 33.21
C PHE A 40 -51.06 -11.89 32.45
N SER A 41 -49.93 -11.61 33.12
CA SER A 41 -48.74 -11.05 32.48
C SER A 41 -47.82 -12.11 31.85
N ILE A 42 -48.37 -13.23 31.40
CA ILE A 42 -47.62 -14.35 30.81
C ILE A 42 -48.13 -14.70 29.41
N CYS A 43 -47.22 -15.14 28.53
CA CYS A 43 -47.59 -15.62 27.20
C CYS A 43 -48.44 -16.91 27.29
N PRO A 44 -49.60 -17.00 26.62
CA PRO A 44 -50.44 -18.19 26.63
C PRO A 44 -49.75 -19.45 26.06
N LEU A 45 -48.81 -19.29 25.13
CA LEU A 45 -48.16 -20.40 24.44
C LEU A 45 -46.90 -20.89 25.15
N CYS A 46 -46.02 -19.98 25.57
CA CYS A 46 -44.72 -20.36 26.15
C CYS A 46 -44.55 -19.99 27.63
N ARG A 47 -45.58 -19.38 28.26
CA ARG A 47 -45.61 -18.98 29.67
C ARG A 47 -44.49 -18.02 30.10
N LYS A 48 -43.73 -17.46 29.15
CA LYS A 48 -42.75 -16.41 29.42
C LYS A 48 -43.47 -15.15 29.88
N ASP A 49 -42.88 -14.50 30.87
CA ASP A 49 -43.32 -13.22 31.37
C ASP A 49 -43.28 -12.13 30.30
N VAL A 50 -44.31 -11.27 30.33
CA VAL A 50 -44.54 -10.17 29.38
C VAL A 50 -44.22 -8.82 30.03
N TYR A 51 -43.53 -8.81 31.18
CA TYR A 51 -43.06 -7.58 31.83
C TYR A 51 -42.16 -6.81 30.84
N ASN A 52 -42.57 -5.59 30.45
CA ASN A 52 -41.99 -4.73 29.41
C ASN A 52 -42.21 -5.08 27.93
N SER A 53 -43.04 -6.06 27.58
CA SER A 53 -43.28 -6.38 26.17
C SER A 53 -44.41 -5.55 25.56
N HIS A 54 -44.09 -4.73 24.55
CA HIS A 54 -45.10 -4.03 23.77
C HIS A 54 -45.78 -4.99 22.78
N VAL A 55 -47.07 -4.85 22.57
CA VAL A 55 -47.78 -5.56 21.49
C VAL A 55 -47.50 -4.84 20.17
N ARG A 56 -46.86 -5.50 19.19
CA ARG A 56 -46.67 -4.93 17.84
C ARG A 56 -47.72 -5.46 16.87
N LYS A 57 -48.35 -4.54 16.13
CA LYS A 57 -49.22 -4.88 14.98
C LYS A 57 -48.35 -5.37 13.83
N ARG A 58 -48.73 -6.50 13.21
CA ARG A 58 -48.16 -6.89 11.92
C ARG A 58 -49.09 -6.43 10.80
N TYR A 59 -48.63 -5.48 10.01
CA TYR A 59 -49.25 -5.14 8.74
C TYR A 59 -48.77 -6.13 7.68
N PHE A 60 -49.44 -7.27 7.53
CA PHE A 60 -49.13 -8.18 6.42
C PHE A 60 -50.41 -8.73 5.77
N ASP A 61 -51.27 -7.85 5.28
CA ASP A 61 -52.60 -8.23 4.79
C ASP A 61 -52.58 -9.04 3.48
N LEU A 62 -52.36 -10.36 3.57
CA LEU A 62 -52.51 -11.29 2.43
C LEU A 62 -53.98 -11.51 2.01
N SER A 63 -54.97 -10.95 2.72
CA SER A 63 -56.39 -11.13 2.38
C SER A 63 -56.91 -10.12 1.35
N THR A 64 -56.13 -9.10 1.02
CA THR A 64 -56.52 -8.02 0.09
C THR A 64 -55.81 -8.11 -1.28
N PHE A 65 -54.87 -9.04 -1.43
CA PHE A 65 -54.20 -9.30 -2.71
C PHE A 65 -54.66 -10.63 -3.28
N ASN A 66 -55.22 -10.63 -4.51
CA ASN A 66 -55.33 -11.87 -5.28
C ASN A 66 -53.93 -12.30 -5.75
N SER A 67 -53.76 -13.57 -6.14
CA SER A 67 -52.46 -14.09 -6.65
C SER A 67 -51.88 -13.20 -7.74
N GLN A 68 -52.71 -12.74 -8.69
CA GLN A 68 -52.26 -11.90 -9.81
C GLN A 68 -51.66 -10.56 -9.37
N SER A 69 -52.17 -9.94 -8.30
CA SER A 69 -51.64 -8.68 -7.77
C SER A 69 -50.31 -8.87 -7.06
N VAL A 70 -50.10 -10.01 -6.38
CA VAL A 70 -48.81 -10.37 -5.78
C VAL A 70 -47.80 -10.72 -6.88
N ASP A 71 -48.20 -11.54 -7.85
CA ASP A 71 -47.34 -11.97 -8.95
C ASP A 71 -46.91 -10.75 -9.80
N LYS A 72 -47.81 -9.78 -10.01
CA LYS A 72 -47.48 -8.52 -10.67
C LYS A 72 -46.44 -7.71 -9.88
N PHE A 73 -46.66 -7.55 -8.58
CA PHE A 73 -45.73 -6.82 -7.71
C PHE A 73 -44.35 -7.49 -7.64
N LEU A 74 -44.29 -8.82 -7.55
CA LEU A 74 -43.02 -9.55 -7.58
C LEU A 74 -42.27 -9.33 -8.90
N ARG A 75 -42.97 -9.45 -10.05
CA ARG A 75 -42.36 -9.17 -11.36
C ARG A 75 -41.82 -7.75 -11.49
N GLU A 76 -42.60 -6.75 -11.07
CA GLU A 76 -42.19 -5.34 -11.12
C GLU A 76 -40.94 -5.08 -10.25
N ASN A 77 -40.85 -5.72 -9.08
CA ASN A 77 -39.66 -5.61 -8.23
C ASN A 77 -38.46 -6.39 -8.77
N ASP A 78 -38.67 -7.58 -9.35
CA ASP A 78 -37.60 -8.35 -9.99
C ASP A 78 -37.02 -7.59 -11.19
N GLU A 79 -37.88 -6.98 -12.02
CA GLU A 79 -37.47 -6.12 -13.13
C GLU A 79 -36.69 -4.89 -12.65
N LEU A 80 -37.16 -4.24 -11.59
CA LEU A 80 -36.48 -3.10 -11.00
C LEU A 80 -35.11 -3.51 -10.43
N TYR A 81 -35.04 -4.64 -9.74
CA TYR A 81 -33.80 -5.16 -9.17
C TYR A 81 -32.76 -5.47 -10.26
N GLU A 82 -33.17 -6.18 -11.32
CA GLU A 82 -32.28 -6.50 -12.45
C GLU A 82 -31.84 -5.23 -13.21
N LYS A 83 -32.74 -4.25 -13.36
CA LYS A 83 -32.38 -2.95 -13.95
C LYS A 83 -31.33 -2.22 -13.10
N SER A 84 -31.56 -2.09 -11.80
CA SER A 84 -30.63 -1.41 -10.88
C SER A 84 -29.28 -2.13 -10.80
N LYS A 85 -29.28 -3.47 -10.79
CA LYS A 85 -28.05 -4.27 -10.82
C LYS A 85 -27.23 -4.04 -12.10
N LYS A 86 -27.90 -3.95 -13.26
CA LYS A 86 -27.25 -3.64 -14.53
C LYS A 86 -26.68 -2.23 -14.57
N GLU A 87 -27.41 -1.24 -14.04
CA GLU A 87 -26.90 0.13 -13.89
C GLU A 87 -25.68 0.18 -12.96
N LEU A 88 -25.72 -0.54 -11.84
CA LEU A 88 -24.58 -0.65 -10.92
C LEU A 88 -23.36 -1.28 -11.59
N SER A 89 -23.54 -2.37 -12.36
CA SER A 89 -22.44 -3.01 -13.10
C SER A 89 -21.74 -2.02 -14.04
N LYS A 90 -22.51 -1.20 -14.78
CA LYS A 90 -21.93 -0.18 -15.67
C LYS A 90 -21.14 0.87 -14.91
N LEU A 91 -21.65 1.33 -13.77
CA LEU A 91 -20.94 2.32 -12.94
C LEU A 91 -19.65 1.75 -12.36
N VAL A 92 -19.65 0.47 -11.97
CA VAL A 92 -18.43 -0.22 -11.52
C VAL A 92 -17.40 -0.30 -12.64
N ASP A 93 -17.80 -0.72 -13.85
CA ASP A 93 -16.90 -0.77 -15.01
C ASP A 93 -16.33 0.62 -15.35
N GLU A 94 -17.16 1.67 -15.27
CA GLU A 94 -16.72 3.06 -15.47
C GLU A 94 -15.72 3.53 -14.40
N LEU A 95 -15.96 3.17 -13.14
CA LEU A 95 -15.05 3.46 -12.02
C LEU A 95 -13.71 2.75 -12.20
N GLU A 96 -13.70 1.46 -12.58
CA GLU A 96 -12.47 0.71 -12.85
C GLU A 96 -11.63 1.36 -13.95
N VAL A 97 -12.27 1.83 -15.03
CA VAL A 97 -11.58 2.54 -16.12
C VAL A 97 -10.99 3.88 -15.63
N ILE A 98 -11.71 4.62 -14.79
CA ILE A 98 -11.21 5.87 -14.19
C ILE A 98 -10.02 5.59 -13.28
N GLU A 99 -10.10 4.57 -12.42
CA GLU A 99 -9.03 4.18 -11.52
C GLU A 99 -7.76 3.81 -12.28
N LEU A 100 -7.89 2.98 -13.33
CA LEU A 100 -6.78 2.64 -14.22
C LEU A 100 -6.16 3.88 -14.88
N ARG A 101 -6.97 4.85 -15.31
CA ARG A 101 -6.47 6.11 -15.88
C ARG A 101 -5.75 6.97 -14.85
N MET A 102 -6.27 7.03 -13.61
CA MET A 102 -5.64 7.77 -12.51
C MET A 102 -4.28 7.17 -12.16
N LEU A 103 -4.20 5.83 -12.04
CA LEU A 103 -2.92 5.13 -11.82
C LEU A 103 -1.92 5.40 -12.96
N GLN A 104 -2.38 5.34 -14.21
CA GLN A 104 -1.53 5.69 -15.36
C GLN A 104 -1.09 7.15 -15.39
N SER A 105 -1.91 8.08 -14.87
CA SER A 105 -1.57 9.49 -14.75
C SER A 105 -0.59 9.76 -13.62
N LEU A 106 -0.67 9.00 -12.52
CA LEU A 106 0.28 9.07 -11.41
C LEU A 106 1.68 8.55 -11.81
N GLU A 107 1.77 7.67 -12.81
CA GLU A 107 3.04 7.11 -13.29
C GLU A 107 3.73 7.89 -14.42
N LYS A 108 3.14 8.94 -15.03
CA LYS A 108 3.63 9.42 -16.35
C LYS A 108 4.33 10.78 -16.41
N LYS A 109 5.49 10.72 -17.07
CA LYS A 109 6.48 11.72 -17.54
C LYS A 109 7.44 12.30 -16.51
N GLU A 110 6.99 13.07 -15.53
CA GLU A 110 7.92 13.78 -14.64
C GLU A 110 8.80 12.83 -13.83
N ILE A 111 8.22 11.72 -13.35
CA ILE A 111 8.95 10.69 -12.60
C ILE A 111 9.95 9.95 -13.51
N CYS A 112 9.55 9.55 -14.72
CA CYS A 112 10.45 8.87 -15.66
C CYS A 112 11.63 9.76 -16.09
N GLU A 113 11.38 11.05 -16.32
CA GLU A 113 12.41 12.03 -16.65
C GLU A 113 13.35 12.30 -15.47
N ALA A 114 12.80 12.42 -14.25
CA ALA A 114 13.58 12.56 -13.02
C ALA A 114 14.43 11.31 -12.73
N VAL A 115 13.88 10.11 -12.92
CA VAL A 115 14.62 8.83 -12.78
C VAL A 115 15.73 8.72 -13.83
N ALA A 116 15.46 9.12 -15.08
CA ALA A 116 16.47 9.14 -16.14
C ALA A 116 17.58 10.19 -15.87
N ALA A 117 17.24 11.35 -15.29
CA ALA A 117 18.21 12.35 -14.86
C ALA A 117 19.05 11.84 -13.67
N SER A 118 18.43 11.20 -12.68
CA SER A 118 19.09 10.59 -11.53
C SER A 118 20.09 9.52 -11.95
N LYS A 119 19.74 8.67 -12.92
CA LYS A 119 20.64 7.65 -13.47
C LYS A 119 21.89 8.27 -14.11
N ARG A 120 21.70 9.32 -14.93
CA ARG A 120 22.81 10.05 -15.57
C ARG A 120 23.73 10.70 -14.54
N ILE A 121 23.17 11.33 -13.50
CA ILE A 121 23.96 11.90 -12.39
C ILE A 121 24.77 10.81 -11.68
N LYS A 122 24.18 9.64 -11.43
CA LYS A 122 24.86 8.51 -10.79
C LYS A 122 26.03 7.97 -11.62
N GLU A 123 25.89 7.93 -12.94
CA GLU A 123 26.97 7.56 -13.87
C GLU A 123 28.11 8.59 -13.83
N SER A 124 27.80 9.88 -13.85
CA SER A 124 28.80 10.95 -13.71
C SER A 124 29.54 10.91 -12.37
N ILE A 125 28.83 10.65 -11.26
CA ILE A 125 29.44 10.48 -9.92
C ILE A 125 30.41 9.29 -9.92
N LYS A 126 30.03 8.16 -10.51
CA LYS A 126 30.89 6.97 -10.60
C LYS A 126 32.18 7.28 -11.37
N SER A 127 32.08 8.02 -12.47
CA SER A 127 33.25 8.48 -13.23
C SER A 127 34.13 9.39 -12.38
N CYS A 128 33.55 10.39 -11.71
CA CYS A 128 34.27 11.33 -10.86
C CYS A 128 35.01 10.63 -9.70
N SER A 129 34.34 9.66 -9.05
CA SER A 129 34.92 8.83 -7.99
C SER A 129 36.15 8.05 -8.47
N LYS A 130 36.14 7.51 -9.70
CA LYS A 130 37.30 6.84 -10.27
C LYS A 130 38.48 7.80 -10.46
N THR A 131 38.24 8.99 -11.00
CA THR A 131 39.29 10.01 -11.13
C THR A 131 39.84 10.49 -9.80
N ILE A 132 39.00 10.60 -8.76
CA ILE A 132 39.45 10.94 -7.41
C ILE A 132 40.40 9.85 -6.89
N GLN A 133 40.03 8.57 -7.05
CA GLN A 133 40.89 7.45 -6.65
C GLN A 133 42.24 7.48 -7.36
N GLU A 134 42.27 7.76 -8.67
CA GLU A 134 43.50 7.88 -9.43
C GLU A 134 44.41 9.03 -8.92
N VAL A 135 43.82 10.13 -8.43
CA VAL A 135 44.57 11.23 -7.81
C VAL A 135 45.10 10.85 -6.43
N GLU A 136 44.29 10.19 -5.60
CA GLU A 136 44.69 9.70 -4.29
C GLU A 136 45.87 8.71 -4.38
N ASP A 137 45.83 7.81 -5.36
CA ASP A 137 46.91 6.86 -5.62
C ASP A 137 48.21 7.59 -6.01
N ARG A 138 48.11 8.63 -6.86
CA ARG A 138 49.27 9.46 -7.25
C ARG A 138 49.86 10.23 -6.07
N ILE A 139 49.00 10.82 -5.23
CA ILE A 139 49.44 11.52 -4.01
C ILE A 139 50.14 10.53 -3.08
N SER A 140 49.60 9.33 -2.91
CA SER A 140 50.19 8.27 -2.07
C SER A 140 51.60 7.89 -2.54
N VAL A 141 51.80 7.71 -3.85
CA VAL A 141 53.12 7.45 -4.44
C VAL A 141 54.08 8.63 -4.19
N PHE A 142 53.60 9.86 -4.39
CA PHE A 142 54.43 11.05 -4.18
C PHE A 142 54.91 11.17 -2.73
N VAL A 143 54.02 10.93 -1.75
CA VAL A 143 54.36 10.92 -0.32
C VAL A 143 55.40 9.84 -0.01
N LEU A 144 55.28 8.64 -0.59
CA LEU A 144 56.28 7.56 -0.42
C LEU A 144 57.66 7.97 -0.96
N ILE A 145 57.70 8.64 -2.12
CA ILE A 145 58.94 9.13 -2.71
C ILE A 145 59.59 10.18 -1.79
N LEU A 146 58.83 11.15 -1.28
CA LEU A 146 59.34 12.17 -0.36
C LEU A 146 59.92 11.55 0.91
N ASN A 147 59.20 10.61 1.54
CA ASN A 147 59.67 9.90 2.73
C ASN A 147 60.95 9.09 2.46
N ALA A 148 61.08 8.52 1.26
CA ALA A 148 62.29 7.78 0.86
C ALA A 148 63.48 8.72 0.65
N ALA A 149 63.27 9.88 0.04
CA ALA A 149 64.30 10.91 -0.15
C ALA A 149 64.82 11.43 1.20
N GLU A 150 63.92 11.72 2.15
CA GLU A 150 64.29 12.15 3.51
C GLU A 150 65.18 11.12 4.24
N LYS A 151 64.87 9.82 4.08
CA LYS A 151 65.70 8.73 4.65
C LYS A 151 67.08 8.62 4.00
N LEU A 152 67.20 8.93 2.71
CA LEU A 152 68.50 8.94 2.01
C LEU A 152 69.36 10.12 2.47
N GLU A 153 68.78 11.31 2.62
CA GLU A 153 69.48 12.49 3.17
C GLU A 153 69.98 12.24 4.60
N ALA A 154 69.18 11.56 5.43
CA ALA A 154 69.61 11.14 6.76
C ALA A 154 70.81 10.17 6.72
N HIS A 155 70.92 9.33 5.69
CA HIS A 155 72.04 8.40 5.47
C HIS A 155 73.28 9.08 4.85
N ASP A 156 73.10 10.10 4.02
CA ASP A 156 74.16 10.87 3.34
C ASP A 156 74.97 11.76 4.33
N SER A 157 74.38 12.09 5.49
CA SER A 157 75.13 12.66 6.63
C SER A 157 76.28 11.76 7.12
N LYS A 158 76.35 10.49 6.68
CA LYS A 158 77.43 9.53 7.00
C LYS A 158 78.22 8.98 5.80
N ALA A 159 77.82 9.18 4.54
CA ALA A 159 78.53 8.55 3.40
C ALA A 159 78.46 9.38 2.10
N LYS A 160 79.55 10.08 1.77
CA LYS A 160 79.72 10.95 0.60
C LYS A 160 79.60 10.17 -0.73
N MET A 161 78.41 10.08 -1.32
CA MET A 161 78.18 9.46 -2.64
C MET A 161 78.21 10.48 -3.80
N SER A 162 78.56 10.00 -5.00
CA SER A 162 78.66 10.81 -6.23
C SER A 162 77.29 11.28 -6.75
N LYS A 163 77.23 12.55 -7.16
CA LYS A 163 76.04 13.25 -7.70
C LYS A 163 75.34 12.49 -8.83
N TRP A 164 76.08 11.71 -9.63
CA TRP A 164 75.54 10.90 -10.73
C TRP A 164 74.83 9.62 -10.25
N SER A 165 75.20 9.10 -9.09
CA SER A 165 74.56 7.93 -8.49
C SER A 165 73.20 8.27 -7.88
N GLN A 166 73.03 9.49 -7.36
CA GLN A 166 71.74 9.99 -6.88
C GLN A 166 70.76 10.22 -8.04
N ILE A 167 71.25 10.79 -9.14
CA ILE A 167 70.45 10.97 -10.37
C ILE A 167 70.01 9.62 -10.93
N TRP A 168 70.89 8.62 -10.98
CA TRP A 168 70.56 7.27 -11.48
C TRP A 168 69.43 6.61 -10.68
N GLU A 169 69.42 6.76 -9.35
CA GLU A 169 68.42 6.08 -8.51
C GLU A 169 67.06 6.79 -8.49
N ILE A 170 67.05 8.11 -8.66
CA ILE A 170 65.82 8.88 -8.93
C ILE A 170 65.24 8.50 -10.29
N CYS A 171 66.07 8.42 -11.34
CA CYS A 171 65.65 7.95 -12.67
C CYS A 171 65.08 6.53 -12.62
N ARG A 172 65.73 5.63 -11.88
CA ARG A 172 65.30 4.22 -11.74
C ARG A 172 63.93 4.11 -11.07
N LEU A 173 63.67 4.91 -10.03
CA LEU A 173 62.35 4.96 -9.39
C LEU A 173 61.27 5.52 -10.32
N PHE A 174 61.58 6.58 -11.08
CA PHE A 174 60.65 7.11 -12.10
C PHE A 174 60.31 6.08 -13.19
N LEU A 175 61.28 5.27 -13.63
CA LEU A 175 61.11 4.18 -14.60
C LEU A 175 60.30 3.00 -14.04
N ILE A 176 60.49 2.62 -12.77
CA ILE A 176 59.76 1.51 -12.13
C ILE A 176 58.28 1.86 -11.92
N TYR A 177 57.96 3.12 -11.62
CA TYR A 177 56.59 3.56 -11.28
C TYR A 177 55.84 4.26 -12.43
N GLY A 178 56.43 4.33 -13.63
CA GLY A 178 55.72 4.74 -14.85
C GLY A 178 55.18 6.17 -14.85
N LEU A 179 55.79 7.09 -14.10
CA LEU A 179 55.42 8.51 -14.10
C LEU A 179 55.86 9.16 -15.43
N PHE A 180 54.90 9.75 -16.13
CA PHE A 180 55.07 10.39 -17.44
C PHE A 180 56.30 11.34 -17.44
N LEU A 181 57.22 11.12 -18.38
CA LEU A 181 58.51 11.81 -18.56
C LEU A 181 58.51 13.36 -18.71
N PRO A 182 57.42 14.11 -19.02
CA PRO A 182 57.57 15.53 -19.37
C PRO A 182 58.13 16.42 -18.26
N LEU A 183 57.81 16.15 -16.99
CA LEU A 183 58.32 16.92 -15.86
C LEU A 183 59.80 16.60 -15.56
N PHE A 184 60.24 15.38 -15.89
CA PHE A 184 61.62 14.96 -15.74
C PHE A 184 62.55 15.67 -16.74
N CYS A 185 62.11 15.85 -17.99
CA CYS A 185 62.86 16.62 -18.98
C CYS A 185 63.00 18.11 -18.60
N LEU A 186 61.97 18.71 -17.99
CA LEU A 186 62.04 20.08 -17.49
C LEU A 186 63.01 20.22 -16.31
N TYR A 187 62.99 19.27 -15.37
CA TYR A 187 63.88 19.28 -14.20
C TYR A 187 65.36 19.03 -14.58
N VAL A 188 65.61 18.07 -15.48
CA VAL A 188 66.97 17.77 -15.97
C VAL A 188 67.48 18.84 -16.94
N GLY A 189 66.61 19.44 -17.75
CA GLY A 189 66.98 20.56 -18.62
C GLY A 189 67.43 21.81 -17.86
N HIS A 190 66.87 22.05 -16.66
CA HIS A 190 67.25 23.16 -15.80
C HIS A 190 68.53 22.93 -14.97
N LEU A 191 69.02 21.68 -14.95
CA LEU A 191 70.22 21.24 -14.23
C LEU A 191 71.44 21.03 -15.15
N LEU A 192 71.22 20.98 -16.46
CA LEU A 192 72.26 20.81 -17.50
C LEU A 192 72.54 22.08 -18.33
N PHE A 193 71.88 23.19 -18.02
CA PHE A 193 72.16 24.54 -18.54
C PHE A 193 72.25 25.55 -17.41
#